data_AF-A0A662S3K7-F1
#
_entry.id   AF-A0A662S3K7-F1
#
_cell.length_a   1.000
_cell.length_b   1.000
_cell.length_c   1.000
_cell.angle_alpha   90.00
_cell.angle_beta   90.00
_cell.angle_gamma   90.00
#
_symmetry.space_group_name_H-M   'P 1'
#
loop_
_entity.id
_entity.type
_entity.pdbx_description
1 polymer ?
#
loop_
_entity_poly.entity_id
_entity_poly.type
_entity_poly.pdbx_seq_one_letter_code
_entity_poly.pdbx_strand_id
1 'polypeptide(L)'
;MPGSREVKGYAMLLGAAALWSTTGVASRAAVMCGSNPWTNAFMRAGFGALVGGLIALSGVRVRFLDARMAAYGLLLSTPLYSAYLAAVEHLGAGVAAVLLYTAPPIVAVASGPLLGEPVTRVRAACVGLSFLGVALIQLGHSSSGGFDLAGVALGLTSGASYAGVILASRALVTRGWTPTEVAFGPLPWAALGTGLAAALGGAL
;
A
#
# COMPACT_ATOMS: atom_id res chain seq x y z
N MET A 1 -26.71 20.99 -4.01
CA MET A 1 -25.42 21.41 -3.41
C MET A 1 -24.97 20.31 -2.46
N PRO A 2 -23.71 19.86 -2.52
CA PRO A 2 -23.23 18.78 -1.67
C PRO A 2 -23.33 19.16 -0.19
N GLY A 3 -23.67 18.20 0.67
CA GLY A 3 -23.84 18.41 2.11
C GLY A 3 -22.51 18.66 2.83
N SER A 4 -22.52 19.28 4.02
CA SER A 4 -21.30 19.58 4.80
C SER A 4 -20.41 18.35 5.09
N ARG A 5 -21.02 17.15 5.20
CA ARG A 5 -20.30 15.88 5.34
C ARG A 5 -19.60 15.45 4.04
N GLU A 6 -20.20 15.70 2.88
CA GLU A 6 -19.62 15.37 1.58
C GLU A 6 -18.43 16.28 1.28
N VAL A 7 -18.55 17.59 1.56
CA VAL A 7 -17.44 18.54 1.42
C VAL A 7 -16.26 18.13 2.29
N LYS A 8 -16.50 17.74 3.55
CA LYS A 8 -15.46 17.21 4.44
C LYS A 8 -14.83 15.93 3.88
N GLY A 9 -15.64 15.02 3.33
CA GLY A 9 -15.16 13.79 2.70
C GLY A 9 -14.25 14.06 1.49
N TYR A 10 -14.66 14.95 0.59
CA TYR A 10 -13.85 15.35 -0.56
C TYR A 10 -12.55 16.03 -0.15
N ALA A 11 -12.58 16.93 0.85
CA ALA A 11 -11.39 17.56 1.39
C ALA A 11 -10.41 16.54 1.98
N MET A 12 -10.92 15.55 2.73
CA MET A 12 -10.10 14.46 3.27
C MET A 12 -9.49 13.58 2.16
N LEU A 13 -10.24 13.27 1.11
CA LEU A 13 -9.75 12.52 -0.05
C LEU A 13 -8.63 13.27 -0.79
N LEU A 14 -8.83 14.56 -1.06
CA LEU A 14 -7.83 15.40 -1.72
C LEU A 14 -6.56 15.54 -0.87
N GLY A 15 -6.72 15.76 0.44
CA GLY A 15 -5.59 15.80 1.36
C GLY A 15 -4.83 14.49 1.41
N ALA A 16 -5.54 13.35 1.46
CA ALA A 16 -4.92 12.03 1.40
C ALA A 16 -4.17 11.79 0.09
N ALA A 17 -4.76 12.17 -1.06
CA ALA A 17 -4.13 12.03 -2.38
C ALA A 17 -2.85 12.89 -2.50
N ALA A 18 -2.88 14.13 -2.00
CA ALA A 18 -1.72 15.01 -1.98
C ALA A 18 -0.59 14.45 -1.09
N LEU A 19 -0.92 14.02 0.14
CA LEU A 19 0.03 13.40 1.05
C LEU A 19 0.61 12.10 0.49
N TRP A 20 -0.20 11.31 -0.21
CA TRP A 20 0.26 10.06 -0.81
C TRP A 20 1.20 10.30 -2.00
N SER A 21 0.90 11.30 -2.84
CA SER A 21 1.70 11.61 -4.03
C SER A 21 3.11 12.12 -3.69
N THR A 22 3.30 12.78 -2.55
CA THR A 22 4.62 13.27 -2.11
C THR A 22 5.50 12.18 -1.50
N THR A 23 4.93 11.01 -1.15
CA THR A 23 5.69 9.92 -0.50
C THR A 23 6.85 9.41 -1.37
N GLY A 24 6.67 9.29 -2.68
CA GLY A 24 7.72 8.83 -3.60
C GLY A 24 8.88 9.81 -3.67
N VAL A 25 8.59 11.12 -3.72
CA VAL A 25 9.61 12.19 -3.74
C VAL A 25 10.39 12.22 -2.43
N ALA A 26 9.69 12.17 -1.29
CA ALA A 26 10.32 12.13 0.03
C ALA A 26 11.17 10.87 0.22
N SER A 27 10.68 9.71 -0.25
CA SER A 27 11.42 8.44 -0.20
C SER A 27 12.69 8.49 -1.03
N ARG A 28 12.61 9.05 -2.25
CA ARG A 28 13.79 9.22 -3.11
C ARG A 28 14.80 10.19 -2.50
N ALA A 29 14.34 11.30 -1.94
CA ALA A 29 15.21 12.26 -1.25
C ALA A 29 15.92 11.61 -0.06
N ALA A 30 15.21 10.82 0.76
CA ALA A 30 15.80 10.08 1.87
C ALA A 30 16.89 9.09 1.40
N VAL A 31 16.64 8.35 0.32
CA VAL A 31 17.64 7.42 -0.26
C VAL A 31 18.87 8.18 -0.77
N MET A 32 18.68 9.35 -1.40
CA MET A 32 19.80 10.21 -1.84
C MET A 32 20.65 10.76 -0.68
N CYS A 33 20.08 10.85 0.52
CA CYS A 33 20.80 11.19 1.75
C CYS A 33 21.42 9.97 2.46
N GLY A 34 21.47 8.81 1.81
CA GLY A 34 22.07 7.59 2.35
C GLY A 34 21.10 6.69 3.13
N SER A 35 19.79 6.96 3.09
CA SER A 35 18.79 6.01 3.61
C SER A 35 18.67 4.80 2.69
N ASN A 36 18.13 3.70 3.22
CA ASN A 36 17.82 2.51 2.43
C ASN A 36 16.29 2.28 2.38
N PRO A 37 15.77 1.55 1.36
CA PRO A 37 14.35 1.27 1.21
C PRO A 37 13.70 0.62 2.43
N TRP A 38 14.44 -0.27 3.09
CA TRP A 38 13.94 -1.08 4.20
C TRP A 38 13.74 -0.27 5.48
N THR A 39 14.69 0.59 5.82
CA THR A 39 14.61 1.56 6.92
C THR A 39 13.49 2.55 6.65
N ASN A 40 13.29 3.00 5.40
CA ASN A 40 12.16 3.87 5.07
C ASN A 40 10.81 3.15 5.25
N ALA A 41 10.69 1.88 4.84
CA ALA A 41 9.51 1.05 5.09
C ALA A 41 9.24 0.88 6.59
N PHE A 42 10.29 0.60 7.37
CA PHE A 42 10.25 0.49 8.83
C PHE A 42 9.79 1.79 9.49
N MET A 43 10.39 2.93 9.12
CA MET A 43 10.02 4.23 9.67
C MET A 43 8.57 4.59 9.35
N ARG A 44 8.11 4.29 8.12
CA ARG A 44 6.72 4.51 7.72
C ARG A 44 5.73 3.71 8.58
N ALA A 45 5.98 2.42 8.77
CA ALA A 45 5.13 1.57 9.59
C ALA A 45 5.25 1.89 11.09
N GLY A 46 6.46 2.17 11.57
CA GLY A 46 6.77 2.51 12.95
C GLY A 46 6.15 3.83 13.39
N PHE A 47 6.21 4.86 12.56
CA PHE A 47 5.53 6.13 12.84
C PHE A 47 4.02 5.95 12.90
N GLY A 48 3.45 5.16 11.98
CA GLY A 48 2.03 4.80 12.02
C GLY A 48 1.65 4.01 13.28
N ALA A 49 2.50 3.08 13.72
CA ALA A 49 2.32 2.33 14.96
C ALA A 49 2.38 3.25 16.20
N LEU A 50 3.31 4.20 16.22
CA LEU A 50 3.44 5.20 17.28
C LEU A 50 2.17 6.06 17.37
N VAL A 51 1.72 6.62 16.25
CA VAL A 51 0.46 7.40 16.19
C VAL A 51 -0.72 6.55 16.64
N GLY A 52 -0.79 5.30 16.20
CA GLY A 52 -1.80 4.34 16.66
C GLY A 52 -1.76 4.14 18.18
N GLY A 53 -0.57 4.00 18.76
CA GLY A 53 -0.37 3.88 20.20
C GLY A 53 -0.84 5.13 20.95
N LEU A 54 -0.48 6.33 20.49
CA LEU A 54 -0.94 7.59 21.07
C LEU A 54 -2.48 7.72 20.99
N ILE A 55 -3.08 7.29 19.88
CA ILE A 55 -4.55 7.25 19.74
C ILE A 55 -5.14 6.26 20.76
N ALA A 56 -4.52 5.09 20.95
CA ALA A 56 -4.97 4.12 21.94
C ALA A 56 -4.92 4.69 23.38
N LEU A 57 -3.90 5.49 23.70
CA LEU A 57 -3.78 6.18 24.99
C LEU A 57 -4.88 7.21 25.23
N SER A 58 -5.50 7.76 24.18
CA SER A 58 -6.66 8.67 24.32
C SER A 58 -8.00 7.95 24.59
N GLY A 59 -7.97 6.63 24.81
CA GLY A 59 -9.14 5.81 25.10
C GLY A 59 -9.83 5.26 23.85
N VAL A 60 -9.31 5.56 22.65
CA VAL A 60 -9.80 4.96 21.40
C VAL A 60 -9.33 3.52 21.32
N ARG A 61 -10.26 2.59 21.07
CA ARG A 61 -9.92 1.18 20.95
C ARG A 61 -9.06 0.91 19.72
N VAL A 62 -7.89 0.31 19.92
CA VAL A 62 -7.02 -0.20 18.84
C VAL A 62 -6.50 -1.60 19.24
N ARG A 63 -6.76 -2.61 18.40
CA ARG A 63 -6.46 -4.02 18.70
C ARG A 63 -5.11 -4.45 18.17
N PHE A 64 -4.03 -4.00 18.80
CA PHE A 64 -2.68 -4.36 18.34
C PHE A 64 -2.40 -5.87 18.45
N LEU A 65 -2.78 -6.52 19.54
CA LEU A 65 -2.40 -7.93 19.80
C LEU A 65 -3.34 -8.97 19.18
N ASP A 66 -4.25 -8.58 18.29
CA ASP A 66 -5.14 -9.53 17.65
C ASP A 66 -4.43 -10.27 16.50
N ALA A 67 -4.56 -11.60 16.46
CA ALA A 67 -3.93 -12.44 15.44
C ALA A 67 -4.31 -12.02 14.01
N ARG A 68 -5.50 -11.46 13.80
CA ARG A 68 -5.93 -10.94 12.49
C ARG A 68 -5.18 -9.67 12.10
N MET A 69 -4.88 -8.79 13.08
CA MET A 69 -4.06 -7.60 12.84
C MET A 69 -2.60 -7.96 12.62
N ALA A 70 -2.10 -8.99 13.32
CA ALA A 70 -0.77 -9.56 13.08
C ALA A 70 -0.65 -10.13 11.66
N ALA A 71 -1.60 -10.99 11.27
CA ALA A 71 -1.66 -11.55 9.93
C ALA A 71 -1.80 -10.46 8.85
N TYR A 72 -2.69 -9.48 9.07
CA TYR A 72 -2.81 -8.33 8.17
C TYR A 72 -1.47 -7.60 8.04
N GLY A 73 -0.86 -7.22 9.16
CA GLY A 73 0.36 -6.44 9.17
C GLY A 73 1.53 -7.15 8.50
N LEU A 74 1.74 -8.42 8.83
CA LEU A 74 2.86 -9.22 8.31
C LEU A 74 2.64 -9.69 6.87
N LEU A 75 1.44 -10.11 6.50
CA LEU A 75 1.19 -10.74 5.20
C LEU A 75 0.77 -9.75 4.12
N LEU A 76 0.25 -8.57 4.49
CA LEU A 76 -0.25 -7.58 3.55
C LEU A 76 0.54 -6.28 3.65
N SER A 77 0.63 -5.69 4.85
CA SER A 77 1.26 -4.36 5.00
C SER A 77 2.78 -4.39 4.86
N THR A 78 3.46 -5.40 5.41
CA THR A 78 4.91 -5.58 5.25
C THR A 78 5.33 -5.71 3.78
N PRO A 79 4.82 -6.68 3.00
CA PRO A 79 5.20 -6.83 1.59
C PRO A 79 4.76 -5.63 0.75
N LEU A 80 3.65 -4.97 1.09
CA LEU A 80 3.28 -3.71 0.46
C LEU A 80 4.37 -2.66 0.60
N TYR A 81 4.85 -2.40 1.82
CA TYR A 81 5.83 -1.34 2.04
C TYR A 81 7.21 -1.69 1.52
N SER A 82 7.67 -2.93 1.73
CA SER A 82 8.99 -3.36 1.26
C SER A 82 9.06 -3.54 -0.24
N ALA A 83 8.14 -4.30 -0.85
CA ALA A 83 8.19 -4.60 -2.27
C ALA A 83 7.95 -3.34 -3.12
N TYR A 84 7.12 -2.41 -2.65
CA TYR A 84 6.94 -1.13 -3.34
C TYR A 84 8.24 -0.32 -3.37
N LEU A 85 8.88 -0.12 -2.23
CA LEU A 85 10.10 0.69 -2.18
C LEU A 85 11.27 0.02 -2.92
N ALA A 86 11.36 -1.31 -2.87
CA ALA A 86 12.31 -2.05 -3.69
C ALA A 86 12.01 -1.89 -5.20
N ALA A 87 10.73 -1.96 -5.61
CA ALA A 87 10.35 -1.68 -7.01
C ALA A 87 10.68 -0.24 -7.44
N VAL A 88 10.56 0.74 -6.53
CA VAL A 88 10.95 2.14 -6.78
C VAL A 88 12.45 2.27 -7.02
N GLU A 89 13.28 1.50 -6.31
CA GLU A 89 14.73 1.49 -6.50
C GLU A 89 15.12 0.89 -7.86
N HIS A 90 14.51 -0.24 -8.23
CA HIS A 90 14.77 -0.94 -9.49
C HIS A 90 14.23 -0.20 -10.73
N LEU A 91 12.99 0.28 -10.67
CA LEU A 91 12.24 0.77 -11.84
C LEU A 91 11.97 2.28 -11.82
N GLY A 92 12.30 2.96 -10.72
CA GLY A 92 11.88 4.32 -10.47
C GLY A 92 10.43 4.44 -9.97
N ALA A 93 10.11 5.59 -9.37
CA ALA A 93 8.81 5.81 -8.71
C ALA A 93 7.60 5.77 -9.67
N GLY A 94 7.78 6.20 -10.92
CA GLY A 94 6.69 6.21 -11.90
C GLY A 94 6.21 4.80 -12.25
N VAL A 95 7.13 3.94 -12.68
CA VAL A 95 6.81 2.54 -13.06
C VAL A 95 6.34 1.75 -11.83
N ALA A 96 6.98 1.91 -10.67
CA ALA A 96 6.56 1.24 -9.44
C ALA A 96 5.12 1.63 -9.03
N ALA A 97 4.75 2.92 -9.12
CA ALA A 97 3.38 3.37 -8.82
C ALA A 97 2.35 2.76 -9.76
N VAL A 98 2.69 2.62 -11.04
CA VAL A 98 1.84 2.01 -12.06
C VAL A 98 1.60 0.53 -11.78
N LEU A 99 2.66 -0.21 -11.40
CA LEU A 99 2.54 -1.61 -10.98
C LEU A 99 1.74 -1.74 -9.68
N LEU A 100 1.93 -0.84 -8.72
CA LEU A 100 1.11 -0.79 -7.50
C LEU A 100 -0.38 -0.56 -7.82
N TYR A 101 -0.69 0.28 -8.82
CA TYR A 101 -2.07 0.54 -9.27
C TYR A 101 -2.72 -0.59 -10.07
N THR A 102 -2.06 -1.74 -10.21
CA THR A 102 -2.75 -2.99 -10.55
C THR A 102 -3.67 -3.47 -9.42
N ALA A 103 -3.53 -2.92 -8.21
CA ALA A 103 -4.38 -3.23 -7.06
C ALA A 103 -5.90 -2.99 -7.32
N PRO A 104 -6.38 -1.80 -7.76
CA PRO A 104 -7.80 -1.60 -8.04
C PRO A 104 -8.41 -2.63 -9.01
N PRO A 105 -7.75 -2.98 -10.13
CA PRO A 105 -8.12 -4.13 -10.96
C PRO A 105 -8.28 -5.44 -10.20
N ILE A 106 -7.29 -5.82 -9.37
CA ILE A 106 -7.33 -7.05 -8.55
C ILE A 106 -8.51 -7.00 -7.58
N VAL A 107 -8.72 -5.87 -6.89
CA VAL A 107 -9.85 -5.66 -5.97
C VAL A 107 -11.17 -5.81 -6.70
N ALA A 108 -11.32 -5.24 -7.90
CA ALA A 108 -12.56 -5.24 -8.65
C ALA A 108 -13.00 -6.66 -9.07
N VAL A 109 -12.03 -7.54 -9.36
CA VAL A 109 -12.27 -8.95 -9.67
C VAL A 109 -12.50 -9.76 -8.39
N ALA A 110 -11.64 -9.56 -7.37
CA ALA A 110 -11.66 -10.34 -6.14
C ALA A 110 -12.80 -9.97 -5.19
N SER A 111 -13.37 -8.75 -5.31
CA SER A 111 -14.49 -8.31 -4.47
C SER A 111 -15.74 -9.16 -4.65
N GLY A 112 -15.93 -9.76 -5.82
CA GLY A 112 -17.07 -10.65 -6.05
C GLY A 112 -17.04 -11.91 -5.18
N PRO A 113 -16.05 -12.79 -5.34
CA PRO A 113 -15.96 -14.00 -4.52
C PRO A 113 -15.69 -13.71 -3.04
N LEU A 114 -14.95 -12.65 -2.69
CA LEU A 114 -14.54 -12.39 -1.30
C LEU A 114 -15.52 -11.53 -0.50
N LEU A 115 -16.26 -10.62 -1.16
CA LEU A 115 -17.18 -9.68 -0.52
C LEU A 115 -18.64 -9.84 -1.00
N GLY A 116 -18.91 -10.73 -1.96
CA GLY A 116 -20.25 -10.96 -2.50
C GLY A 116 -20.73 -9.88 -3.48
N GLU A 117 -19.83 -9.09 -4.07
CA GLU A 117 -20.22 -8.01 -4.98
C GLU A 117 -20.35 -8.42 -6.46
N PRO A 118 -21.34 -7.94 -7.21
CA PRO A 118 -21.41 -8.20 -8.64
C PRO A 118 -20.24 -7.54 -9.38
N VAL A 119 -19.48 -8.33 -10.14
CA VAL A 119 -18.43 -7.82 -11.05
C VAL A 119 -19.10 -7.28 -12.31
N THR A 120 -19.04 -5.98 -12.53
CA THR A 120 -19.63 -5.33 -13.71
C THR A 120 -18.67 -5.35 -14.91
N ARG A 121 -19.20 -5.33 -16.15
CA ARG A 121 -18.37 -5.25 -17.37
C ARG A 121 -17.48 -3.99 -17.40
N VAL A 122 -17.93 -2.91 -16.77
CA VAL A 122 -17.16 -1.66 -16.62
C VAL A 122 -15.89 -1.90 -15.79
N ARG A 123 -15.98 -2.66 -14.68
CA ARG A 123 -14.81 -3.04 -13.87
C ARG A 123 -13.77 -3.80 -14.69
N ALA A 124 -14.21 -4.75 -15.53
CA ALA A 124 -13.32 -5.50 -16.41
C ALA A 124 -12.65 -4.63 -17.49
N ALA A 125 -13.37 -3.65 -18.05
CA ALA A 125 -12.79 -2.71 -19.00
C ALA A 125 -11.73 -1.79 -18.35
N CYS A 126 -11.99 -1.29 -17.12
CA CYS A 126 -11.02 -0.50 -16.37
C CYS A 126 -9.74 -1.30 -16.06
N VAL A 127 -9.87 -2.58 -15.71
CA VAL A 127 -8.73 -3.50 -15.52
C VAL A 127 -7.86 -3.55 -16.78
N GLY A 128 -8.47 -3.81 -17.94
CA GLY A 128 -7.76 -3.86 -19.22
C GLY A 128 -7.05 -2.54 -19.57
N LEU A 129 -7.72 -1.41 -19.31
CA LEU A 129 -7.13 -0.09 -19.55
C LEU A 129 -5.94 0.20 -18.63
N SER A 130 -5.99 -0.20 -17.35
CA SER A 130 -4.85 -0.09 -16.43
C SER A 130 -3.64 -0.89 -16.91
N PHE A 131 -3.84 -2.13 -17.36
CA PHE A 131 -2.76 -2.94 -17.95
C PHE A 131 -2.19 -2.32 -19.22
N LEU A 132 -3.03 -1.75 -20.09
CA LEU A 132 -2.57 -1.03 -21.27
C LEU A 132 -1.71 0.18 -20.89
N GLY A 133 -2.12 0.95 -19.88
CA GLY A 133 -1.32 2.08 -19.36
C GLY A 133 0.05 1.63 -18.85
N VAL A 134 0.12 0.50 -18.12
CA VAL A 134 1.38 -0.11 -17.67
C VAL A 134 2.27 -0.46 -18.87
N ALA A 135 1.71 -1.14 -19.87
CA ALA A 135 2.44 -1.55 -21.07
C ALA A 135 3.00 -0.35 -21.84
N LEU A 136 2.22 0.72 -22.00
CA LEU A 136 2.65 1.94 -22.69
C LEU A 136 3.79 2.65 -21.95
N ILE A 137 3.75 2.70 -20.61
CA ILE A 137 4.82 3.30 -19.80
C ILE A 137 6.13 2.51 -19.94
N GLN A 138 6.05 1.17 -19.99
CA GLN A 138 7.21 0.31 -20.21
C GLN A 138 7.81 0.49 -21.60
N LEU A 139 6.99 0.61 -22.64
CA LEU A 139 7.47 0.87 -24.00
C LEU A 139 8.21 2.22 -24.10
N GLY A 140 7.72 3.24 -23.40
CA GLY A 140 8.34 4.58 -23.34
C GLY A 140 9.62 4.67 -22.50
N HIS A 141 9.86 3.74 -21.55
CA HIS A 141 11.05 3.68 -20.70
C HIS A 141 12.22 2.88 -21.34
N SER A 142 12.20 2.65 -22.65
CA SER A 142 13.30 2.01 -23.39
C SER A 142 14.53 2.92 -23.50
N SER A 143 15.14 3.26 -22.36
CA SER A 143 16.43 3.94 -22.25
C SER A 143 17.44 3.01 -21.59
N SER A 144 18.27 2.38 -22.43
CA SER A 144 19.59 1.78 -22.17
C SER A 144 19.80 0.71 -21.07
N GLY A 145 18.79 0.38 -20.25
CA GLY A 145 18.85 -0.73 -19.28
C GLY A 145 17.96 -1.89 -19.70
N GLY A 146 18.43 -3.13 -19.57
CA GLY A 146 17.64 -4.32 -19.89
C GLY A 146 16.34 -4.44 -19.08
N PHE A 147 15.47 -5.37 -19.47
CA PHE A 147 14.20 -5.64 -18.77
C PHE A 147 14.47 -6.15 -17.34
N ASP A 148 14.16 -5.32 -16.33
CA ASP A 148 14.31 -5.68 -14.92
C ASP A 148 13.09 -6.44 -14.40
N LEU A 149 13.12 -7.76 -14.61
CA LEU A 149 12.07 -8.68 -14.16
C LEU A 149 11.89 -8.67 -12.63
N ALA A 150 12.97 -8.46 -11.86
CA ALA A 150 12.91 -8.42 -10.40
C ALA A 150 12.12 -7.21 -9.93
N GLY A 151 12.41 -6.03 -10.48
CA GLY A 151 11.65 -4.81 -10.21
C GLY A 151 10.17 -4.97 -10.55
N VAL A 152 9.85 -5.60 -11.69
CA VAL A 152 8.45 -5.84 -12.11
C VAL A 152 7.73 -6.78 -11.14
N ALA A 153 8.37 -7.88 -10.74
CA ALA A 153 7.81 -8.84 -9.79
C ALA A 153 7.57 -8.19 -8.42
N LEU A 154 8.48 -7.35 -7.95
CA LEU A 154 8.34 -6.59 -6.71
C LEU A 154 7.17 -5.59 -6.79
N GLY A 155 7.05 -4.86 -7.91
CA GLY A 155 5.95 -3.94 -8.15
C GLY A 155 4.59 -4.64 -8.16
N LEU A 156 4.47 -5.78 -8.84
CA LEU A 156 3.25 -6.60 -8.84
C LEU A 156 2.93 -7.18 -7.46
N THR A 157 3.95 -7.60 -6.71
CA THR A 157 3.80 -8.06 -5.32
C THR A 157 3.22 -6.95 -4.45
N SER A 158 3.67 -5.71 -4.64
CA SER A 158 3.12 -4.54 -3.94
C SER A 158 1.65 -4.28 -4.33
N GLY A 159 1.30 -4.41 -5.62
CA GLY A 159 -0.07 -4.29 -6.11
C GLY A 159 -1.01 -5.34 -5.51
N ALA A 160 -0.58 -6.60 -5.49
CA ALA A 160 -1.34 -7.69 -4.88
C ALA A 160 -1.52 -7.48 -3.36
N SER A 161 -0.45 -7.08 -2.68
CA SER A 161 -0.49 -6.76 -1.25
C SER A 161 -1.44 -5.60 -0.96
N TYR A 162 -1.42 -4.54 -1.77
CA TYR A 162 -2.31 -3.40 -1.63
C TYR A 162 -3.78 -3.77 -1.87
N ALA A 163 -4.06 -4.63 -2.86
CA ALA A 163 -5.40 -5.18 -3.05
C ALA A 163 -5.86 -5.97 -1.84
N GLY A 164 -4.98 -6.80 -1.26
CA GLY A 164 -5.23 -7.53 -0.03
C GLY A 164 -5.54 -6.60 1.15
N VAL A 165 -4.78 -5.51 1.33
CA VAL A 165 -5.04 -4.46 2.34
C VAL A 165 -6.45 -3.89 2.16
N ILE A 166 -6.83 -3.52 0.93
CA ILE A 166 -8.17 -2.98 0.65
C ILE A 166 -9.27 -4.00 1.00
N LEU A 167 -9.14 -5.24 0.54
CA LEU A 167 -10.14 -6.29 0.75
C LEU A 167 -10.26 -6.68 2.22
N ALA A 168 -9.12 -6.88 2.91
CA ALA A 168 -9.07 -7.20 4.34
C ALA A 168 -9.69 -6.08 5.17
N SER A 169 -9.35 -4.82 4.86
CA SER A 169 -9.95 -3.65 5.52
C SER A 169 -11.47 -3.65 5.41
N ARG A 170 -11.98 -3.80 4.19
CA ARG A 170 -13.43 -3.80 3.93
C ARG A 170 -14.13 -4.98 4.62
N ALA A 171 -13.53 -6.17 4.56
CA ALA A 171 -14.07 -7.36 5.21
C ALA A 171 -14.14 -7.21 6.74
N LEU A 172 -13.10 -6.65 7.37
CA LEU A 172 -13.05 -6.44 8.82
C LEU A 172 -14.05 -5.37 9.27
N VAL A 173 -14.13 -4.24 8.56
CA VAL A 173 -15.13 -3.19 8.87
C VAL A 173 -16.55 -3.73 8.75
N THR A 174 -16.84 -4.53 7.72
CA THR A 174 -18.17 -5.17 7.55
C THR A 174 -18.48 -6.16 8.67
N ARG A 175 -17.46 -6.75 9.32
CA ARG A 175 -17.58 -7.63 10.49
C ARG A 175 -17.64 -6.88 11.82
N GLY A 176 -17.85 -5.56 11.81
CA GLY A 176 -18.03 -4.73 13.00
C GLY A 176 -16.74 -4.17 13.61
N TRP A 177 -15.61 -4.25 12.91
CA TRP A 177 -14.37 -3.60 13.35
C TRP A 177 -14.41 -2.11 13.06
N THR A 178 -13.86 -1.30 13.96
CA THR A 178 -13.78 0.14 13.73
C THR A 178 -12.72 0.48 12.67
N PRO A 179 -12.91 1.54 11.88
CA PRO A 179 -11.90 1.99 10.92
C PRO A 179 -10.55 2.32 11.58
N THR A 180 -10.56 2.77 12.84
CA THR A 180 -9.35 3.03 13.63
C THR A 180 -8.60 1.76 13.98
N GLU A 181 -9.29 0.69 14.39
CA GLU A 181 -8.66 -0.61 14.64
C GLU A 181 -8.00 -1.17 13.39
N VAL A 182 -8.68 -1.07 12.25
CA VAL A 182 -8.18 -1.58 10.96
C VAL A 182 -7.02 -0.73 10.43
N ALA A 183 -7.08 0.59 10.60
CA ALA A 183 -6.03 1.50 10.13
C ALA A 183 -4.72 1.37 10.93
N PHE A 184 -4.81 1.25 12.26
CA PHE A 184 -3.64 1.31 13.14
C PHE A 184 -3.22 -0.06 13.70
N GLY A 185 -4.15 -0.99 13.89
CA GLY A 185 -3.88 -2.32 14.45
C GLY A 185 -2.80 -3.12 13.72
N PRO A 186 -2.75 -3.14 12.37
CA PRO A 186 -1.72 -3.85 11.62
C PRO A 186 -0.32 -3.21 11.66
N LEU A 187 -0.21 -1.93 12.03
CA LEU A 187 1.01 -1.15 11.82
C LEU A 187 2.21 -1.57 12.69
N PRO A 188 2.05 -1.95 13.98
CA PRO A 188 3.18 -2.47 14.77
C PRO A 188 3.76 -3.75 14.17
N TRP A 189 2.91 -4.61 13.63
CA TRP A 189 3.34 -5.85 12.97
C TRP A 189 3.99 -5.59 11.62
N ALA A 190 3.47 -4.62 10.87
CA ALA A 190 4.12 -4.15 9.66
C ALA A 190 5.52 -3.57 9.94
N ALA A 191 5.66 -2.81 11.04
CA ALA A 191 6.93 -2.27 11.50
C ALA A 191 7.89 -3.39 11.91
N LEU A 192 7.43 -4.38 12.67
CA LEU A 192 8.23 -5.57 12.98
C LEU A 192 8.71 -6.29 11.72
N GLY A 193 7.80 -6.59 10.78
CA GLY A 193 8.15 -7.31 9.55
C GLY A 193 9.13 -6.53 8.65
N THR A 194 8.91 -5.23 8.47
CA THR A 194 9.81 -4.36 7.69
C THR A 194 11.15 -4.12 8.39
N GLY A 195 11.18 -4.04 9.73
CA GLY A 195 12.40 -3.93 10.51
C GLY A 195 13.24 -5.20 10.47
N LEU A 196 12.62 -6.37 10.55
CA LEU A 196 13.29 -7.66 10.36
C LEU A 196 13.86 -7.77 8.94
N ALA A 197 13.08 -7.38 7.93
CA ALA A 197 13.56 -7.35 6.55
C ALA A 197 14.73 -6.37 6.37
N ALA A 198 14.73 -5.22 7.06
CA ALA A 198 15.86 -4.28 7.05
C ALA A 198 17.12 -4.87 7.70
N ALA A 199 16.97 -5.57 8.82
CA ALA A 199 18.08 -6.21 9.52
C ALA A 199 18.70 -7.36 8.70
N LEU A 200 17.87 -8.12 7.97
CA LEU A 200 18.32 -9.24 7.13
C LEU A 200 18.84 -8.79 5.76
N GLY A 201 18.19 -7.78 5.15
CA GLY A 201 18.56 -7.23 3.86
C GLY A 201 19.79 -6.34 3.88
N GLY A 202 20.18 -5.79 5.04
CA GLY A 202 21.45 -5.07 5.22
C GLY A 202 22.67 -5.97 5.40
N ALA A 203 22.50 -7.30 5.39
CA ALA A 203 23.56 -8.30 5.59
C ALA A 203 23.91 -9.09 4.31
N LEU A 204 23.29 -8.77 3.17
CA LEU A 204 23.58 -9.32 1.83
C LEU A 204 24.08 -8.20 0.92
#